data_AF-A0A7Y4XX15-F1
#
_entry.id   AF-A0A7Y4XX15-F1
#
_cell.length_a   1.000
_cell.length_b   1.000
_cell.length_c   1.000
_cell.angle_alpha   90.00
_cell.angle_beta   90.00
_cell.angle_gamma   90.00
#
_symmetry.space_group_name_H-M   'P 1'
#
loop_
_entity.id
_entity.type
_entity.pdbx_description
1 polymer ?
#
loop_
_entity_poly.entity_id
_entity_poly.type
_entity_poly.pdbx_seq_one_letter_code
_entity_poly.pdbx_strand_id
1 'polypeptide(L)'
;MKFIQVYRAAPIVLLCVVALTLGLGLNQQVLAREAALSCPVEPHRLSDYRIKQAPKKVLLVPLLYHNPDYPNENELWPEPSARRLSELYRNQFGAQVHWLRNVRSWQDYYDQTDVLMQQGARFDRVIFIAHGGFDGPVMRNEIISETRVVNGDQATVLQISEAQPGNEHVVSITNSLSKNKAFSDYLASHWQEILTLPETQVRARLQQQHQAVQPLDTACYTKFCDSKKLAGLTPEAQKPRLDTCERVCRPSSYEVKYYEQVSEKRFWMFANSLKTLVNNDGLIFMGECNAGTPAPKQYTHWDTPGIVVSSKLAGGPYQNYVNLLSSATERLVAGPIGSSSAEDIVNRITALEHNHEQRFLCMATPSEQLGALSNR
;
A
#
# COMPACT_ATOMS: atom_id res chain seq x y z
N MET A 1 -59.50 -48.55 -21.97
CA MET A 1 -58.66 -48.53 -20.75
C MET A 1 -57.42 -49.37 -21.00
N LYS A 2 -56.29 -48.73 -21.31
CA LYS A 2 -55.01 -49.38 -21.60
C LYS A 2 -53.90 -48.67 -20.82
N PHE A 3 -53.12 -49.47 -20.10
CA PHE A 3 -51.84 -49.10 -19.52
C PHE A 3 -50.85 -48.69 -20.63
N ILE A 4 -50.08 -47.64 -20.39
CA ILE A 4 -48.76 -47.47 -21.00
C ILE A 4 -47.78 -47.10 -19.88
N GLN A 5 -46.85 -48.03 -19.62
CA GLN A 5 -45.59 -47.80 -18.92
C GLN A 5 -44.73 -46.81 -19.71
N VAL A 6 -44.04 -45.91 -19.01
CA VAL A 6 -42.79 -45.33 -19.52
C VAL A 6 -41.71 -45.44 -18.44
N TYR A 7 -40.55 -45.86 -18.92
CA TYR A 7 -39.40 -46.42 -18.23
C TYR A 7 -38.58 -45.41 -17.41
N ARG A 8 -37.90 -45.96 -16.39
CA ARG A 8 -36.72 -45.39 -15.73
C ARG A 8 -35.47 -45.56 -16.61
N ALA A 9 -34.74 -44.47 -16.82
CA ALA A 9 -33.29 -44.39 -17.09
C ALA A 9 -32.92 -42.88 -17.02
N ALA A 10 -31.87 -42.33 -16.42
CA ALA A 10 -30.76 -42.79 -15.58
C ALA A 10 -30.19 -41.53 -14.87
N PRO A 11 -29.65 -41.61 -13.63
CA PRO A 11 -29.06 -40.46 -12.95
C PRO A 11 -27.55 -40.41 -13.25
N ILE A 12 -27.15 -40.02 -14.46
CA ILE A 12 -25.71 -39.93 -14.81
C ILE A 12 -25.33 -38.60 -15.47
N VAL A 13 -26.28 -37.86 -16.05
CA VAL A 13 -25.96 -36.61 -16.78
C VAL A 13 -25.72 -35.42 -15.85
N LEU A 14 -26.24 -35.43 -14.61
CA LEU A 14 -26.11 -34.27 -13.71
C LEU A 14 -24.76 -34.20 -12.98
N LEU A 15 -24.01 -35.30 -12.90
CA LEU A 15 -22.69 -35.32 -12.25
C LEU A 15 -21.54 -34.88 -13.17
N CYS A 16 -21.68 -35.01 -14.50
CA CYS A 16 -20.68 -34.50 -15.44
C CYS A 16 -20.78 -32.98 -15.67
N VAL A 17 -21.97 -32.39 -15.60
CA VAL A 17 -22.12 -30.93 -15.81
C VAL A 17 -21.58 -30.13 -14.63
N VAL A 18 -21.75 -30.62 -13.38
CA VAL A 18 -21.21 -29.96 -12.19
C VAL A 18 -19.69 -30.09 -12.10
N ALA A 19 -19.12 -31.23 -12.55
CA ALA A 19 -17.68 -31.43 -12.63
C ALA A 19 -17.01 -30.57 -13.73
N LEU A 20 -17.68 -30.33 -14.86
CA LEU A 20 -17.15 -29.44 -15.90
C LEU A 20 -17.24 -27.95 -15.52
N THR A 21 -18.24 -27.51 -14.77
CA THR A 21 -18.31 -26.10 -14.29
C THR A 21 -17.33 -25.82 -13.14
N LEU A 22 -17.03 -26.82 -12.30
CA LEU A 22 -16.00 -26.69 -11.25
C LEU A 22 -14.57 -26.80 -11.82
N GLY A 23 -14.37 -27.60 -12.87
CA GLY A 23 -13.06 -27.69 -13.56
C GLY A 23 -12.69 -26.44 -14.36
N LEU A 24 -13.66 -25.75 -14.95
CA LEU A 24 -13.42 -24.51 -15.72
C LEU A 24 -13.22 -23.27 -14.83
N GLY A 25 -13.85 -23.23 -13.64
CA GLY A 25 -13.65 -22.13 -12.68
C GLY A 25 -12.29 -22.20 -11.95
N LEU A 26 -11.79 -23.40 -11.68
CA LEU A 26 -10.45 -23.59 -11.09
C LEU A 26 -9.35 -23.36 -12.12
N ASN A 27 -9.53 -23.75 -13.39
CA ASN A 27 -8.53 -23.46 -14.43
C ASN A 27 -8.48 -21.99 -14.85
N GLN A 28 -9.58 -21.22 -14.76
CA GLN A 28 -9.49 -19.76 -14.96
C GLN A 28 -8.76 -19.06 -13.82
N GLN A 29 -8.88 -19.52 -12.57
CA GLN A 29 -8.08 -18.99 -11.47
C GLN A 29 -6.62 -19.45 -11.51
N VAL A 30 -6.32 -20.64 -12.05
CA VAL A 30 -4.95 -21.13 -12.26
C VAL A 30 -4.29 -20.45 -13.47
N LEU A 31 -5.01 -20.24 -14.58
CA LEU A 31 -4.51 -19.46 -15.73
C LEU A 31 -4.41 -17.97 -15.42
N ALA A 32 -5.29 -17.41 -14.58
CA ALA A 32 -5.13 -16.06 -14.03
C ALA A 32 -3.98 -15.96 -13.01
N ARG A 33 -3.60 -17.07 -12.38
CA ARG A 33 -2.43 -17.16 -11.48
C ARG A 33 -1.11 -17.37 -12.22
N GLU A 34 -1.10 -18.02 -13.38
CA GLU A 34 0.08 -18.06 -14.25
C GLU A 34 0.29 -16.73 -15.01
N ALA A 35 -0.77 -15.93 -15.17
CA ALA A 35 -0.69 -14.54 -15.62
C ALA A 35 -0.13 -13.56 -14.55
N ALA A 36 0.25 -14.04 -13.36
CA ALA A 36 0.83 -13.25 -12.26
C ALA A 36 2.27 -12.74 -12.54
N LEU A 37 2.80 -12.96 -13.74
CA LEU A 37 4.01 -12.32 -14.25
C LEU A 37 3.62 -11.36 -15.39
N SER A 38 3.13 -10.16 -15.09
CA SER A 38 2.87 -9.15 -16.13
C SER A 38 4.07 -8.29 -16.49
N CYS A 39 5.20 -8.51 -15.83
CA CYS A 39 6.49 -8.05 -16.29
C CYS A 39 7.24 -9.31 -16.71
N PRO A 40 7.52 -9.50 -18.01
CA PRO A 40 8.32 -10.64 -18.44
C PRO A 40 9.63 -10.66 -17.64
N VAL A 41 10.01 -11.84 -17.14
CA VAL A 41 11.39 -12.06 -16.65
C VAL A 41 12.37 -12.07 -17.83
N GLU A 42 11.85 -12.01 -19.05
CA GLU A 42 12.63 -11.86 -20.25
C GLU A 42 13.42 -10.55 -20.22
N PRO A 43 14.72 -10.60 -20.57
CA PRO A 43 15.56 -9.43 -20.54
C PRO A 43 15.07 -8.38 -21.53
N HIS A 44 14.75 -7.19 -21.02
CA HIS A 44 14.42 -6.05 -21.84
C HIS A 44 15.59 -5.07 -21.93
N ARG A 45 15.70 -4.37 -23.06
CA ARG A 45 16.66 -3.28 -23.29
C ARG A 45 15.93 -1.97 -23.46
N LEU A 46 16.61 -0.86 -23.20
CA LEU A 46 16.04 0.48 -23.39
C LEU A 46 15.69 0.75 -24.87
N SER A 47 16.45 0.17 -25.81
CA SER A 47 16.23 0.25 -27.25
C SER A 47 14.96 -0.43 -27.74
N ASP A 48 14.36 -1.29 -26.93
CA ASP A 48 13.11 -1.98 -27.28
C ASP A 48 11.90 -1.03 -27.21
N TYR A 49 12.09 0.15 -26.60
CA TYR A 49 11.06 1.14 -26.37
C TYR A 49 11.33 2.42 -27.17
N ARG A 50 10.25 3.14 -27.51
CA ARG A 50 10.33 4.47 -28.15
C ARG A 50 10.64 5.54 -27.10
N ILE A 51 11.83 5.45 -26.53
CA ILE A 51 12.35 6.35 -25.51
C ILE A 51 13.54 7.13 -26.03
N LYS A 52 13.65 8.37 -25.59
CA LYS A 52 14.79 9.23 -25.86
C LYS A 52 16.08 8.61 -25.33
N GLN A 53 16.95 8.27 -26.25
CA GLN A 53 18.34 7.89 -25.99
C GLN A 53 19.15 9.14 -25.66
N ALA A 54 20.16 9.01 -24.79
CA ALA A 54 20.98 10.11 -24.29
C ALA A 54 20.15 11.25 -23.65
N PRO A 55 19.65 11.06 -22.42
CA PRO A 55 18.79 12.03 -21.76
C PRO A 55 19.52 13.36 -21.52
N LYS A 56 18.83 14.48 -21.78
CA LYS A 56 19.35 15.86 -21.62
C LYS A 56 18.87 16.51 -20.34
N LYS A 57 17.69 16.14 -19.83
CA LYS A 57 17.12 16.67 -18.58
C LYS A 57 16.68 15.52 -17.68
N VAL A 58 17.20 15.48 -16.46
CA VAL A 58 16.92 14.42 -15.48
C VAL A 58 16.44 15.06 -14.18
N LEU A 59 15.34 14.55 -13.65
CA LEU A 59 14.86 14.88 -12.31
C LEU A 59 15.13 13.70 -11.38
N LEU A 60 15.88 13.94 -10.30
CA LEU A 60 16.08 13.00 -9.22
C LEU A 60 15.18 13.38 -8.04
N VAL A 61 14.48 12.39 -7.50
CA VAL A 61 13.52 12.54 -6.40
C VAL A 61 13.91 11.58 -5.26
N PRO A 62 14.93 11.94 -4.44
CA PRO A 62 15.23 11.21 -3.21
C PRO A 62 14.12 11.43 -2.17
N LEU A 63 13.47 10.35 -1.72
CA LEU A 63 12.43 10.38 -0.70
C LEU A 63 13.01 10.06 0.68
N LEU A 64 13.17 11.09 1.50
CA LEU A 64 13.85 11.02 2.79
C LEU A 64 12.93 10.40 3.86
N TYR A 65 13.27 9.19 4.28
CA TYR A 65 12.51 8.47 5.29
C TYR A 65 13.45 7.60 6.13
N HIS A 66 13.18 7.52 7.43
CA HIS A 66 13.86 6.58 8.32
C HIS A 66 12.82 5.56 8.78
N ASN A 67 13.00 4.29 8.39
CA ASN A 67 12.13 3.23 8.89
C ASN A 67 12.52 2.87 10.33
N PRO A 68 11.64 3.12 11.31
CA PRO A 68 11.95 2.83 12.72
C PRO A 68 12.18 1.34 12.99
N ASP A 69 11.69 0.45 12.12
CA ASP A 69 11.90 -1.00 12.25
C ASP A 69 13.33 -1.43 11.88
N TYR A 70 14.10 -0.56 11.22
CA TYR A 70 15.49 -0.81 10.81
C TYR A 70 16.42 0.23 11.46
N PRO A 71 16.91 -0.03 12.70
CA PRO A 71 17.65 0.97 13.48
C PRO A 71 19.00 1.39 12.89
N ASN A 72 19.52 0.65 11.90
CA ASN A 72 20.75 0.98 11.17
C ASN A 72 20.50 1.79 9.89
N GLU A 73 19.23 2.09 9.58
CA GLU A 73 18.85 2.91 8.43
C GLU A 73 18.96 4.40 8.79
N ASN A 74 19.40 5.23 7.84
CA ASN A 74 19.47 6.67 7.99
C ASN A 74 18.47 7.33 7.05
N GLU A 75 17.80 8.39 7.52
CA GLU A 75 16.85 9.19 6.72
C GLU A 75 17.45 9.68 5.38
N LEU A 76 18.75 10.02 5.38
CA LEU A 76 19.45 10.55 4.21
C LEU A 76 19.97 9.48 3.25
N TRP A 77 19.59 8.20 3.44
CA TRP A 77 20.08 7.10 2.60
C TRP A 77 19.91 7.35 1.09
N PRO A 78 18.77 7.88 0.60
CA PRO A 78 18.60 8.10 -0.84
C PRO A 78 19.59 9.08 -1.47
N GLU A 79 20.18 9.99 -0.68
CA GLU A 79 21.03 11.07 -1.21
C GLU A 79 22.36 10.59 -1.82
N PRO A 80 23.13 9.66 -1.21
CA PRO A 80 24.28 9.03 -1.85
C PRO A 80 23.99 8.45 -3.24
N SER A 81 22.89 7.71 -3.42
CA SER A 81 22.53 7.15 -4.72
C SER A 81 22.12 8.23 -5.72
N ALA A 82 21.37 9.25 -5.26
CA ALA A 82 21.07 10.42 -6.08
C ALA A 82 22.35 11.12 -6.54
N ARG A 83 23.38 11.21 -5.69
CA ARG A 83 24.68 11.82 -6.00
C ARG A 83 25.38 11.06 -7.11
N ARG A 84 25.50 9.74 -6.97
CA ARG A 84 26.11 8.86 -7.97
C ARG A 84 25.37 8.94 -9.31
N LEU A 85 24.03 8.93 -9.31
CA LEU A 85 23.24 9.10 -10.53
C LEU A 85 23.40 10.48 -11.15
N SER A 86 23.47 11.53 -10.33
CA SER A 86 23.71 12.88 -10.82
C SER A 86 25.07 13.01 -11.50
N GLU A 87 26.11 12.37 -10.96
CA GLU A 87 27.44 12.31 -11.55
C GLU A 87 27.42 11.52 -12.86
N LEU A 88 26.79 10.33 -12.86
CA LEU A 88 26.57 9.50 -14.06
C LEU A 88 25.96 10.32 -15.20
N TYR A 89 24.82 10.96 -14.96
CA TYR A 89 24.09 11.70 -15.99
C TYR A 89 24.82 12.95 -16.48
N ARG A 90 25.48 13.69 -15.58
CA ARG A 90 26.28 14.86 -15.97
C ARG A 90 27.51 14.47 -16.79
N ASN A 91 28.23 13.44 -16.34
CA ASN A 91 29.54 13.12 -16.91
C ASN A 91 29.43 12.32 -18.21
N GLN A 92 28.49 11.38 -18.30
CA GLN A 92 28.38 10.49 -19.46
C GLN A 92 27.45 11.03 -20.54
N PHE A 93 26.41 11.77 -20.15
CA PHE A 93 25.38 12.25 -21.09
C PHE A 93 25.36 13.77 -21.25
N GLY A 94 26.16 14.52 -20.47
CA GLY A 94 26.10 15.98 -20.47
C GLY A 94 24.75 16.53 -20.02
N ALA A 95 24.00 15.75 -19.24
CA ALA A 95 22.62 16.07 -18.88
C ALA A 95 22.54 17.16 -17.81
N GLN A 96 21.52 18.01 -17.91
CA GLN A 96 21.08 18.87 -16.81
C GLN A 96 20.33 18.02 -15.79
N VAL A 97 20.88 17.93 -14.57
CA VAL A 97 20.28 17.16 -13.47
C VAL A 97 19.70 18.11 -12.42
N HIS A 98 18.38 18.01 -12.20
CA HIS A 98 17.64 18.69 -11.13
C HIS A 98 17.31 17.71 -10.00
N TRP A 99 17.27 18.20 -8.76
CA TRP A 99 16.96 17.41 -7.58
C TRP A 99 15.80 18.05 -6.84
N LEU A 100 14.79 17.25 -6.49
CA LEU A 100 13.90 17.63 -5.40
C LEU A 100 14.65 17.36 -4.09
N ARG A 101 14.85 18.39 -3.28
CA ARG A 101 15.60 18.27 -2.02
C ARG A 101 14.63 18.22 -0.86
N ASN A 102 15.03 17.60 0.25
CA ASN A 102 14.25 17.62 1.49
C ASN A 102 12.81 17.07 1.37
N VAL A 103 12.56 16.13 0.45
CA VAL A 103 11.23 15.51 0.31
C VAL A 103 11.05 14.48 1.42
N ARG A 104 10.39 14.87 2.52
CA ARG A 104 10.12 14.00 3.69
C ARG A 104 8.67 13.54 3.76
N SER A 105 7.80 14.21 3.00
CA SER A 105 6.38 13.94 2.90
C SER A 105 5.88 14.01 1.48
N TRP A 106 4.70 13.45 1.22
CA TRP A 106 4.06 13.60 -0.10
C TRP A 106 3.69 15.05 -0.37
N GLN A 107 3.37 15.84 0.66
CA GLN A 107 3.13 17.26 0.51
C GLN A 107 4.39 18.02 0.05
N ASP A 108 5.58 17.72 0.60
CA ASP A 108 6.85 18.31 0.13
C ASP A 108 7.10 18.04 -1.36
N TYR A 109 6.77 16.82 -1.80
CA TYR A 109 6.85 16.44 -3.21
C TYR A 109 5.89 17.26 -4.06
N TYR A 110 4.62 17.38 -3.65
CA TYR A 110 3.62 18.12 -4.39
C TYR A 110 3.98 19.61 -4.50
N ASP A 111 4.36 20.24 -3.39
CA ASP A 111 4.73 21.66 -3.37
C ASP A 111 5.91 21.96 -4.31
N GLN A 112 6.93 21.10 -4.31
CA GLN A 112 8.09 21.28 -5.18
C GLN A 112 7.80 20.96 -6.65
N THR A 113 6.99 19.93 -6.92
CA THR A 113 6.60 19.59 -8.29
C THR A 113 5.66 20.63 -8.90
N ASP A 114 4.79 21.24 -8.10
CA ASP A 114 3.93 22.35 -8.52
C ASP A 114 4.76 23.54 -9.03
N VAL A 115 5.84 23.90 -8.33
CA VAL A 115 6.77 24.95 -8.78
C VAL A 115 7.41 24.59 -10.12
N LEU A 116 7.89 23.36 -10.30
CA LEU A 116 8.47 22.90 -11.56
C LEU A 116 7.45 22.89 -12.71
N MET A 117 6.21 22.48 -12.43
CA MET A 117 5.13 22.46 -13.41
C MET A 117 4.73 23.87 -13.84
N GLN A 118 4.64 24.82 -12.90
CA GLN A 118 4.39 26.24 -13.20
C GLN A 118 5.48 26.86 -14.07
N GLN A 119 6.73 26.40 -13.92
CA GLN A 119 7.86 26.78 -14.77
C GLN A 119 7.85 26.09 -16.14
N GLY A 120 6.89 25.21 -16.42
CA GLY A 120 6.83 24.44 -17.67
C GLY A 120 7.96 23.42 -17.80
N ALA A 121 8.56 22.98 -16.68
CA ALA A 121 9.64 22.02 -16.71
C ALA A 121 9.20 20.68 -17.32
N ARG A 122 10.12 20.07 -18.08
CA ARG A 122 9.96 18.76 -18.71
C ARG A 122 11.27 17.99 -18.68
N PHE A 123 11.21 16.71 -18.34
CA PHE A 123 12.36 15.84 -18.10
C PHE A 123 12.29 14.58 -18.97
N ASP A 124 13.45 14.12 -19.41
CA ASP A 124 13.62 12.88 -20.17
C ASP A 124 13.65 11.66 -19.23
N ARG A 125 14.05 11.88 -17.97
CA ARG A 125 14.03 10.90 -16.88
C ARG A 125 13.48 11.56 -15.62
N VAL A 126 12.56 10.90 -14.94
CA VAL A 126 12.18 11.20 -13.55
C VAL A 126 12.45 9.95 -12.73
N ILE A 127 13.35 10.05 -11.75
CA ILE A 127 13.86 8.90 -11.01
C ILE A 127 13.56 9.11 -9.54
N PHE A 128 12.68 8.27 -8.99
CA PHE A 128 12.48 8.17 -7.55
C PHE A 128 13.56 7.29 -6.94
N ILE A 129 14.03 7.69 -5.77
CA ILE A 129 14.99 6.93 -4.95
C ILE A 129 14.36 6.89 -3.56
N ALA A 130 13.68 5.81 -3.24
CA ALA A 130 12.77 5.74 -2.11
C ALA A 130 12.90 4.42 -1.34
N HIS A 131 12.25 4.36 -0.17
CA HIS A 131 11.85 3.10 0.43
C HIS A 131 10.60 2.57 -0.30
N GLY A 132 10.37 1.25 -0.24
CA GLY A 132 9.28 0.60 -0.98
C GLY A 132 9.73 0.09 -2.35
N GLY A 133 8.97 -0.86 -2.92
CA GLY A 133 9.42 -1.67 -4.05
C GLY A 133 8.58 -1.62 -5.31
N PHE A 134 8.43 -2.78 -5.95
CA PHE A 134 7.58 -3.03 -7.12
C PHE A 134 6.15 -2.48 -6.97
N ASP A 135 5.68 -2.38 -5.73
CA ASP A 135 4.38 -1.85 -5.36
C ASP A 135 4.33 -0.32 -5.25
N GLY A 136 5.38 0.42 -5.58
CA GLY A 136 5.39 1.88 -5.65
C GLY A 136 6.27 2.56 -4.60
N PRO A 137 6.41 3.90 -4.68
CA PRO A 137 7.25 4.65 -3.75
C PRO A 137 6.53 4.77 -2.41
N VAL A 138 7.26 4.53 -1.31
CA VAL A 138 6.72 4.63 0.04
C VAL A 138 7.51 5.67 0.83
N MET A 139 6.78 6.49 1.59
CA MET A 139 7.32 7.46 2.55
C MET A 139 6.78 7.19 3.95
N ARG A 140 7.21 8.01 4.91
CA ARG A 140 6.62 8.04 6.24
C ARG A 140 5.11 8.19 6.11
N ASN A 141 4.38 7.37 6.86
CA ASN A 141 2.93 7.51 6.97
C ASN A 141 2.61 8.88 7.59
N GLU A 142 2.11 9.80 6.76
CA GLU A 142 1.78 11.18 7.14
C GLU A 142 0.29 11.29 7.40
N ILE A 143 -0.11 11.99 8.47
CA ILE A 143 -1.51 12.28 8.75
C ILE A 143 -1.97 13.37 7.78
N ILE A 144 -2.86 13.02 6.84
CA ILE A 144 -3.41 13.94 5.84
C ILE A 144 -4.72 14.59 6.28
N SER A 145 -5.47 13.92 7.17
CA SER A 145 -6.72 14.45 7.70
C SER A 145 -7.02 13.83 9.05
N GLU A 146 -7.62 14.64 9.91
CA GLU A 146 -8.07 14.24 11.22
C GLU A 146 -9.43 14.93 11.46
N THR A 147 -10.47 14.14 11.71
CA THR A 147 -11.83 14.67 11.90
C THR A 147 -12.52 13.99 13.07
N ARG A 148 -13.19 14.78 13.90
CA ARG A 148 -14.10 14.28 14.93
C ARG A 148 -15.54 14.64 14.56
N VAL A 149 -16.39 13.63 14.46
CA VAL A 149 -17.82 13.75 14.19
C VAL A 149 -18.59 13.30 15.41
N VAL A 150 -19.56 14.11 15.86
CA VAL A 150 -20.49 13.72 16.93
C VAL A 150 -21.88 13.64 16.32
N ASN A 151 -22.50 12.47 16.42
CA ASN A 151 -23.86 12.23 15.95
C ASN A 151 -24.69 11.55 17.05
N GLY A 152 -25.57 12.32 17.68
CA GLY A 152 -26.35 11.86 18.82
C GLY A 152 -25.46 11.39 19.97
N ASP A 153 -25.63 10.13 20.37
CA ASP A 153 -24.85 9.50 21.43
C ASP A 153 -23.49 8.95 20.96
N GLN A 154 -23.14 9.06 19.69
CA GLN A 154 -21.89 8.52 19.16
C GLN A 154 -20.91 9.64 18.82
N ALA A 155 -19.67 9.46 19.25
CA ALA A 155 -18.54 10.23 18.75
C ALA A 155 -17.65 9.30 17.92
N THR A 156 -17.31 9.72 16.71
CA THR A 156 -16.38 9.04 15.82
C THR A 156 -15.22 9.97 15.54
N VAL A 157 -14.02 9.47 15.79
CA VAL A 157 -12.77 10.09 15.38
C VAL A 157 -12.25 9.32 14.18
N LEU A 158 -11.86 10.05 13.14
CA LEU A 158 -11.27 9.53 11.92
C LEU A 158 -9.90 10.15 11.72
N GLN A 159 -8.88 9.32 11.59
CA GLN A 159 -7.55 9.71 11.13
C GLN A 159 -7.32 9.05 9.78
N ILE A 160 -6.91 9.85 8.81
CA ILE A 160 -6.49 9.38 7.50
C ILE A 160 -5.02 9.71 7.35
N SER A 161 -4.26 8.71 6.98
CA SER A 161 -2.82 8.83 6.75
C SER A 161 -2.43 8.20 5.42
N GLU A 162 -1.33 8.66 4.84
CA GLU A 162 -0.85 8.19 3.54
C GLU A 162 0.66 7.93 3.61
N ALA A 163 1.05 6.70 3.25
CA ALA A 163 2.46 6.33 3.04
C ALA A 163 2.81 6.23 1.55
N GLN A 164 1.82 5.89 0.72
CA GLN A 164 1.95 5.72 -0.73
C GLN A 164 0.84 6.52 -1.43
N PRO A 165 1.11 7.22 -2.56
CA PRO A 165 0.13 8.05 -3.22
C PRO A 165 -1.09 7.23 -3.65
N GLY A 166 -2.26 7.61 -3.15
CA GLY A 166 -3.52 6.93 -3.46
C GLY A 166 -3.88 5.77 -2.54
N ASN A 167 -3.02 5.39 -1.58
CA ASN A 167 -3.35 4.42 -0.53
C ASN A 167 -3.54 5.14 0.81
N GLU A 168 -4.79 5.30 1.23
CA GLU A 168 -5.12 5.90 2.51
C GLU A 168 -5.30 4.83 3.59
N HIS A 169 -4.56 4.98 4.67
CA HIS A 169 -4.73 4.19 5.89
C HIS A 169 -5.66 4.94 6.82
N VAL A 170 -6.80 4.32 7.13
CA VAL A 170 -7.86 4.92 7.93
C VAL A 170 -7.92 4.26 9.29
N VAL A 171 -7.82 5.08 10.34
CA VAL A 171 -8.12 4.71 11.71
C VAL A 171 -9.43 5.38 12.11
N SER A 172 -10.43 4.58 12.46
CA SER A 172 -11.71 5.06 12.97
C SER A 172 -11.94 4.56 14.38
N ILE A 173 -12.09 5.47 15.35
CA ILE A 173 -12.45 5.17 16.73
C ILE A 173 -13.85 5.70 16.97
N THR A 174 -14.83 4.82 17.19
CA THR A 174 -16.21 5.20 17.50
C THR A 174 -16.55 4.83 18.93
N ASN A 175 -17.07 5.76 19.73
CA ASN A 175 -17.49 5.51 21.11
C ASN A 175 -18.89 6.06 21.40
N SER A 176 -19.59 5.45 22.36
CA SER A 176 -20.85 5.97 22.90
C SER A 176 -20.58 6.90 24.07
N LEU A 177 -21.15 8.11 24.02
CA LEU A 177 -20.97 9.18 25.00
C LEU A 177 -21.68 8.86 26.32
N SER A 178 -22.85 8.23 26.27
CA SER A 178 -23.66 7.89 27.44
C SER A 178 -23.25 6.59 28.13
N LYS A 179 -22.80 5.57 27.39
CA LYS A 179 -22.47 4.25 27.96
C LYS A 179 -21.31 4.31 28.93
N ASN A 180 -20.35 5.19 28.68
CA ASN A 180 -19.22 5.41 29.57
C ASN A 180 -18.70 6.84 29.46
N LYS A 181 -19.22 7.71 30.33
CA LYS A 181 -18.84 9.13 30.37
C LYS A 181 -17.34 9.31 30.67
N ALA A 182 -16.77 8.55 31.61
CA ALA A 182 -15.36 8.69 31.99
C ALA A 182 -14.40 8.34 30.83
N PHE A 183 -14.67 7.24 30.11
CA PHE A 183 -13.91 6.87 28.92
C PHE A 183 -14.12 7.87 27.78
N SER A 184 -15.35 8.36 27.60
CA SER A 184 -15.68 9.34 26.56
C SER A 184 -15.01 10.69 26.81
N ASP A 185 -14.98 11.16 28.06
CA ASP A 185 -14.31 12.39 28.47
C ASP A 185 -12.79 12.24 28.31
N TYR A 186 -12.23 11.06 28.62
CA TYR A 186 -10.82 10.76 28.34
C TYR A 186 -10.50 10.83 26.84
N LEU A 187 -11.27 10.14 25.98
CA LEU A 187 -11.07 10.21 24.54
C LEU A 187 -11.20 11.65 24.03
N ALA A 188 -12.23 12.37 24.45
CA ALA A 188 -12.43 13.77 24.05
C ALA A 188 -11.26 14.69 24.40
N SER A 189 -10.49 14.38 25.45
CA SER A 189 -9.35 15.18 25.92
C SER A 189 -7.98 14.69 25.43
N HIS A 190 -7.85 13.41 25.06
CA HIS A 190 -6.55 12.80 24.72
C HIS A 190 -6.48 12.25 23.30
N TRP A 191 -7.54 12.35 22.50
CA TRP A 191 -7.57 11.72 21.17
C TRP A 191 -6.45 12.22 20.24
N GLN A 192 -6.11 13.52 20.26
CA GLN A 192 -4.98 14.04 19.45
C GLN A 192 -3.65 13.36 19.83
N GLU A 193 -3.38 13.17 21.11
CA GLU A 193 -2.20 12.43 21.58
C GLU A 193 -2.26 10.99 21.09
N ILE A 194 -3.40 10.32 21.27
CA ILE A 194 -3.59 8.91 20.90
C ILE A 194 -3.34 8.70 19.41
N LEU A 195 -3.88 9.57 18.54
CA LEU A 195 -3.78 9.45 17.09
C LEU A 195 -2.37 9.69 16.53
N THR A 196 -1.51 10.39 17.26
CA THR A 196 -0.09 10.54 16.87
C THR A 196 0.74 9.27 17.11
N LEU A 197 0.19 8.28 17.83
CA LEU A 197 0.89 7.04 18.12
C LEU A 197 0.78 6.04 16.96
N PRO A 198 1.77 5.16 16.77
CA PRO A 198 1.63 4.00 15.88
C PRO A 198 0.40 3.15 16.24
N GLU A 199 -0.22 2.49 15.25
CA GLU A 199 -1.44 1.68 15.45
C GLU A 199 -1.36 0.74 16.65
N THR A 200 -0.25 0.01 16.80
CA THR A 200 -0.03 -0.95 17.87
C THR A 200 -0.09 -0.28 19.25
N GLN A 201 0.41 0.95 19.36
CA GLN A 201 0.38 1.75 20.57
C GLN A 201 -1.00 2.37 20.81
N VAL A 202 -1.72 2.79 19.76
CA VAL A 202 -3.13 3.23 19.88
C VAL A 202 -3.97 2.13 20.53
N ARG A 203 -3.90 0.90 20.01
CA ARG A 203 -4.65 -0.23 20.56
C ARG A 203 -4.29 -0.50 22.01
N ALA A 204 -2.99 -0.55 22.33
CA ALA A 204 -2.52 -0.79 23.68
C ALA A 204 -2.98 0.30 24.66
N ARG A 205 -2.89 1.57 24.27
CA ARG A 205 -3.32 2.73 25.07
C ARG A 205 -4.82 2.72 25.33
N LEU A 206 -5.62 2.48 24.29
CA LEU A 206 -7.08 2.39 24.42
C LEU A 206 -7.49 1.20 25.30
N GLN A 207 -6.83 0.05 25.16
CA GLN A 207 -7.09 -1.13 25.98
C GLN A 207 -6.69 -0.92 27.44
N GLN A 208 -5.53 -0.33 27.72
CA GLN A 208 -5.10 0.02 29.07
C GLN A 208 -6.10 0.98 29.72
N GLN A 209 -6.55 2.00 28.99
CA GLN A 209 -7.52 2.94 29.52
C GLN A 209 -8.89 2.28 29.71
N HIS A 210 -9.33 1.44 28.78
CA HIS A 210 -10.57 0.65 28.93
C HIS A 210 -10.56 -0.13 30.25
N GLN A 211 -9.47 -0.83 30.57
CA GLN A 211 -9.33 -1.54 31.84
C GLN A 211 -9.38 -0.61 33.06
N ALA A 212 -8.82 0.59 32.95
CA ALA A 212 -8.75 1.54 34.07
C ALA A 212 -10.09 2.24 34.38
N VAL A 213 -10.89 2.59 33.37
CA VAL A 213 -12.06 3.48 33.56
C VAL A 213 -13.43 2.88 33.21
N GLN A 214 -13.50 1.66 32.68
CA GLN A 214 -14.80 1.04 32.35
C GLN A 214 -15.47 0.44 33.56
N PRO A 215 -16.76 0.70 33.84
CA PRO A 215 -17.47 -0.02 34.89
C PRO A 215 -17.65 -1.50 34.51
N LEU A 216 -17.59 -2.39 35.51
CA LEU A 216 -17.96 -3.80 35.34
C LEU A 216 -19.47 -3.91 35.09
N ASP A 217 -19.86 -4.66 34.08
CA ASP A 217 -21.22 -5.20 33.97
C ASP A 217 -21.43 -6.14 35.17
N THR A 218 -22.18 -5.64 36.14
CA THR A 218 -22.44 -6.35 37.40
C THR A 218 -23.20 -7.65 37.16
N ALA A 219 -24.10 -7.71 36.19
CA ALA A 219 -24.84 -8.93 35.87
C ALA A 219 -23.92 -9.99 35.25
N CYS A 220 -23.04 -9.60 34.32
CA CYS A 220 -22.01 -10.48 33.80
C CYS A 220 -21.06 -10.95 34.91
N TYR A 221 -20.56 -10.01 35.72
CA TYR A 221 -19.57 -10.30 36.75
C TYR A 221 -20.14 -11.24 37.81
N THR A 222 -21.35 -10.99 38.30
CA THR A 222 -22.04 -11.92 39.22
C THR A 222 -22.27 -13.28 38.58
N LYS A 223 -22.60 -13.33 37.29
CA LYS A 223 -22.83 -14.59 36.59
C LYS A 223 -21.56 -15.44 36.44
N PHE A 224 -20.38 -14.86 36.29
CA PHE A 224 -19.17 -15.62 35.96
C PHE A 224 -18.08 -15.61 37.06
N CYS A 225 -18.17 -14.67 38.00
CA CYS A 225 -17.03 -14.19 38.80
C CYS A 225 -17.42 -13.86 40.25
N ASP A 226 -18.58 -14.30 40.71
CA ASP A 226 -18.97 -14.11 42.11
C ASP A 226 -17.97 -14.81 43.07
N SER A 227 -17.95 -14.33 44.32
CA SER A 227 -17.01 -14.83 45.34
C SER A 227 -17.11 -16.34 45.56
N LYS A 228 -18.30 -16.94 45.35
CA LYS A 228 -18.52 -18.38 45.47
C LYS A 228 -17.84 -19.17 44.35
N LYS A 229 -17.83 -18.66 43.11
CA LYS A 229 -17.14 -19.32 41.98
C LYS A 229 -15.64 -19.19 42.05
N LEU A 230 -15.12 -18.11 42.64
CA LEU A 230 -13.69 -17.91 42.84
C LEU A 230 -13.16 -18.71 44.04
N ALA A 231 -13.95 -18.89 45.10
CA ALA A 231 -13.55 -19.62 46.31
C ALA A 231 -13.24 -21.11 46.08
N GLY A 232 -13.75 -21.71 45.01
CA GLY A 232 -13.47 -23.11 44.64
C GLY A 232 -12.19 -23.32 43.85
N LEU A 233 -11.46 -22.26 43.51
CA LEU A 233 -10.20 -22.31 42.74
C LEU A 233 -8.99 -22.28 43.67
N THR A 234 -7.87 -22.88 43.23
CA THR A 234 -6.59 -22.75 43.94
C THR A 234 -6.11 -21.29 43.92
N PRO A 235 -5.32 -20.85 44.91
CA PRO A 235 -4.80 -19.47 44.96
C PRO A 235 -4.10 -19.04 43.66
N GLU A 236 -3.41 -19.96 42.98
CA GLU A 236 -2.72 -19.72 41.72
C GLU A 236 -3.68 -19.52 40.54
N ALA A 237 -4.88 -20.12 40.59
CA ALA A 237 -5.90 -20.03 39.54
C ALA A 237 -6.92 -18.89 39.78
N GLN A 238 -7.04 -18.40 41.01
CA GLN A 238 -7.97 -17.32 41.37
C GLN A 238 -7.63 -16.00 40.67
N LYS A 239 -6.36 -15.58 40.69
CA LYS A 239 -5.94 -14.30 40.08
C LYS A 239 -6.13 -14.29 38.54
N PRO A 240 -5.66 -15.30 37.77
CA PRO A 240 -5.93 -15.36 36.33
C PRO A 240 -7.42 -15.42 35.99
N ARG A 241 -8.24 -16.09 36.82
CA ARG A 241 -9.69 -16.16 36.63
C ARG A 241 -10.34 -14.81 36.85
N LEU A 242 -9.97 -14.09 37.91
CA LEU A 242 -10.44 -12.73 38.20
C LEU A 242 -10.08 -11.78 37.04
N ASP A 243 -8.84 -11.81 36.56
CA ASP A 243 -8.37 -10.97 35.45
C ASP A 243 -9.12 -11.25 34.13
N THR A 244 -9.47 -12.51 33.88
CA THR A 244 -10.27 -12.90 32.71
C THR A 244 -11.71 -12.42 32.86
N CYS A 245 -12.26 -12.57 34.06
CA CYS A 245 -13.60 -12.17 34.44
C CYS A 245 -13.85 -10.67 34.27
N GLU A 246 -12.95 -9.86 34.81
CA GLU A 246 -13.05 -8.41 34.67
C GLU A 246 -12.96 -7.96 33.21
N ARG A 247 -12.16 -8.66 32.39
CA ARG A 247 -12.03 -8.36 30.96
C ARG A 247 -13.28 -8.71 30.16
N VAL A 248 -13.87 -9.87 30.42
CA VAL A 248 -15.08 -10.33 29.71
C VAL A 248 -16.30 -9.52 30.12
N CYS A 249 -16.38 -9.13 31.39
CA CYS A 249 -17.54 -8.42 31.93
C CYS A 249 -17.41 -6.89 31.88
N ARG A 250 -16.41 -6.32 31.21
CA ARG A 250 -16.40 -4.90 30.84
C ARG A 250 -16.72 -4.80 29.35
N PRO A 251 -17.96 -4.51 28.92
CA PRO A 251 -18.27 -4.39 27.50
C PRO A 251 -17.43 -3.27 26.86
N SER A 252 -17.00 -3.45 25.61
CA SER A 252 -16.28 -2.38 24.90
C SER A 252 -17.23 -1.20 24.67
N SER A 253 -16.90 -0.02 25.22
CA SER A 253 -17.66 1.22 24.92
C SER A 253 -17.21 1.91 23.63
N TYR A 254 -16.27 1.29 22.92
CA TYR A 254 -15.73 1.78 21.67
C TYR A 254 -15.50 0.66 20.65
N GLU A 255 -15.44 1.07 19.39
CA GLU A 255 -15.05 0.26 18.26
C GLU A 255 -13.87 0.94 17.58
N VAL A 256 -12.83 0.17 17.25
CA VAL A 256 -11.71 0.67 16.43
C VAL A 256 -11.67 -0.12 15.14
N LYS A 257 -11.71 0.59 14.02
CA LYS A 257 -11.52 0.05 12.67
C LYS A 257 -10.22 0.57 12.09
N TYR A 258 -9.48 -0.34 11.47
CA TYR A 258 -8.30 -0.07 10.69
C TYR A 258 -8.54 -0.68 9.33
N TYR A 259 -8.44 0.12 8.28
CA TYR A 259 -8.60 -0.35 6.92
C TYR A 259 -7.87 0.56 5.94
N GLU A 260 -7.52 0.01 4.79
CA GLU A 260 -6.98 0.76 3.67
C GLU A 260 -8.13 1.15 2.73
N GLN A 261 -8.02 2.31 2.09
CA GLN A 261 -8.94 2.72 1.03
C GLN A 261 -8.20 3.46 -0.08
N VAL A 262 -8.79 3.43 -1.28
CA VAL A 262 -8.24 4.12 -2.44
C VAL A 262 -8.60 5.59 -2.40
N SER A 263 -7.57 6.45 -2.47
CA SER A 263 -7.72 7.89 -2.64
C SER A 263 -7.50 8.29 -4.09
N GLU A 264 -8.59 8.36 -4.87
CA GLU A 264 -8.49 8.74 -6.29
C GLU A 264 -7.84 10.12 -6.45
N LYS A 265 -8.20 11.07 -5.59
CA LYS A 265 -7.66 12.42 -5.62
C LYS A 265 -6.13 12.42 -5.45
N ARG A 266 -5.61 11.72 -4.44
CA ARG A 266 -4.17 11.70 -4.15
C ARG A 266 -3.39 10.94 -5.22
N PHE A 267 -3.94 9.81 -5.68
CA PHE A 267 -3.37 9.08 -6.81
C PHE A 267 -3.25 9.96 -8.06
N TRP A 268 -4.33 10.62 -8.48
CA TRP A 268 -4.33 11.46 -9.68
C TRP A 268 -3.48 12.71 -9.51
N MET A 269 -3.37 13.28 -8.31
CA MET A 269 -2.45 14.37 -8.04
C MET A 269 -1.00 13.95 -8.33
N PHE A 270 -0.60 12.76 -7.87
CA PHE A 270 0.72 12.17 -8.16
C PHE A 270 0.92 11.78 -9.62
N ALA A 271 -0.04 11.09 -10.23
CA ALA A 271 0.07 10.69 -11.63
C ALA A 271 0.10 11.90 -12.57
N ASN A 272 -0.70 12.94 -12.31
CA ASN A 272 -0.73 14.14 -13.14
C ASN A 272 0.55 14.97 -13.01
N SER A 273 1.16 15.03 -11.83
CA SER A 273 2.46 15.71 -11.68
C SER A 273 3.53 15.02 -12.53
N LEU A 274 3.55 13.69 -12.55
CA LEU A 274 4.48 12.91 -13.37
C LEU A 274 4.19 13.01 -14.87
N LYS A 275 2.92 12.85 -15.28
CA LYS A 275 2.49 13.04 -16.68
C LYS A 275 2.90 14.40 -17.22
N THR A 276 2.79 15.42 -16.36
CA THR A 276 3.19 16.78 -16.69
C THR A 276 4.70 16.90 -16.75
N LEU A 277 5.46 16.45 -15.74
CA LEU A 277 6.90 16.66 -15.69
C LEU A 277 7.71 15.79 -16.66
N VAL A 278 7.17 14.66 -17.13
CA VAL A 278 7.90 13.71 -18.00
C VAL A 278 7.53 13.94 -19.46
N ASN A 279 8.54 14.05 -20.33
CA ASN A 279 8.34 14.09 -21.79
C ASN A 279 7.60 12.83 -22.28
N ASN A 280 6.87 12.93 -23.39
CA ASN A 280 6.12 11.78 -23.95
C ASN A 280 7.03 10.57 -24.26
N ASP A 281 8.28 10.82 -24.65
CA ASP A 281 9.33 9.84 -24.90
C ASP A 281 10.30 9.70 -23.71
N GLY A 282 9.87 10.09 -22.50
CA GLY A 282 10.64 9.99 -21.26
C GLY A 282 10.33 8.72 -20.46
N LEU A 283 11.14 8.48 -19.42
CA LEU A 283 10.98 7.36 -18.48
C LEU A 283 10.77 7.86 -17.06
N ILE A 284 9.83 7.22 -16.37
CA ILE A 284 9.69 7.28 -14.91
C ILE A 284 10.34 6.03 -14.34
N PHE A 285 11.34 6.18 -13.48
CA PHE A 285 11.99 5.07 -12.80
C PHE A 285 11.66 5.09 -11.31
N MET A 286 11.12 3.99 -10.80
CA MET A 286 10.79 3.76 -9.41
C MET A 286 11.93 3.01 -8.74
N GLY A 287 12.86 3.72 -8.11
CA GLY A 287 14.01 3.11 -7.43
C GLY A 287 13.70 2.76 -5.98
N GLU A 288 13.98 1.51 -5.60
CA GLU A 288 13.88 0.98 -4.23
C GLU A 288 15.25 0.87 -3.56
N CYS A 289 15.35 1.39 -2.35
CA CYS A 289 16.58 1.53 -1.59
C CYS A 289 16.42 0.91 -0.20
N ASN A 290 16.29 -0.41 -0.11
CA ASN A 290 16.29 -1.11 1.18
C ASN A 290 17.70 -1.34 1.71
N ALA A 291 17.82 -1.39 3.03
CA ALA A 291 19.06 -1.73 3.69
C ALA A 291 19.49 -3.18 3.43
N GLY A 292 20.67 -3.36 2.80
CA GLY A 292 21.49 -4.57 2.94
C GLY A 292 20.97 -5.87 2.32
N THR A 293 19.96 -5.86 1.46
CA THR A 293 19.55 -7.08 0.74
C THR A 293 20.06 -7.05 -0.70
N PRO A 294 20.98 -7.95 -1.11
CA PRO A 294 21.15 -8.24 -2.53
C PRO A 294 19.80 -8.71 -3.09
N ALA A 295 19.55 -8.40 -4.37
CA ALA A 295 18.35 -8.74 -5.13
C ALA A 295 17.70 -10.05 -4.66
N PRO A 296 16.36 -10.12 -4.59
CA PRO A 296 15.64 -11.07 -3.75
C PRO A 296 16.15 -12.51 -3.91
N LYS A 297 16.42 -13.16 -2.77
CA LYS A 297 16.33 -14.62 -2.69
C LYS A 297 14.84 -14.98 -2.76
N GLN A 298 14.35 -15.18 -3.98
CA GLN A 298 12.97 -15.60 -4.32
C GLN A 298 11.87 -14.77 -3.66
N TYR A 299 11.28 -13.84 -4.44
CA TYR A 299 9.96 -13.30 -4.09
C TYR A 299 8.98 -14.46 -3.99
N THR A 300 8.40 -14.70 -2.82
CA THR A 300 7.28 -15.62 -2.69
C THR A 300 6.06 -14.93 -3.30
N HIS A 301 5.51 -15.51 -4.36
CA HIS A 301 4.37 -15.02 -5.17
C HIS A 301 3.03 -14.87 -4.43
N TRP A 302 3.07 -14.62 -3.11
CA TRP A 302 1.92 -14.69 -2.20
C TRP A 302 1.58 -13.37 -1.53
N ASP A 303 2.28 -12.28 -1.83
CA ASP A 303 1.88 -10.96 -1.34
C ASP A 303 0.60 -10.51 -2.06
N THR A 304 -0.38 -10.10 -1.28
CA THR A 304 -1.68 -9.67 -1.79
C THR A 304 -1.47 -8.34 -2.53
N PRO A 305 -1.95 -8.20 -3.79
CA PRO A 305 -1.79 -6.95 -4.52
C PRO A 305 -2.38 -5.79 -3.72
N GLY A 306 -1.62 -4.69 -3.57
CA GLY A 306 -2.07 -3.51 -2.83
C GLY A 306 -3.44 -2.98 -3.31
N ILE A 307 -4.18 -2.32 -2.41
CA ILE A 307 -5.56 -1.89 -2.71
C ILE A 307 -5.66 -0.97 -3.93
N VAL A 308 -4.64 -0.15 -4.18
CA VAL A 308 -4.60 0.82 -5.29
C VAL A 308 -4.50 0.11 -6.65
N VAL A 309 -3.66 -0.93 -6.75
CA VAL A 309 -3.48 -1.67 -8.01
C VAL A 309 -4.69 -2.56 -8.32
N SER A 310 -5.41 -3.00 -7.28
CA SER A 310 -6.67 -3.73 -7.41
C SER A 310 -7.88 -2.85 -7.75
N SER A 311 -7.69 -1.53 -7.87
CA SER A 311 -8.77 -0.57 -8.12
C SER A 311 -9.10 -0.41 -9.61
N LYS A 312 -10.17 0.35 -9.92
CA LYS A 312 -10.54 0.73 -11.29
C LYS A 312 -9.80 1.97 -11.80
N LEU A 313 -8.88 2.55 -11.02
CA LEU A 313 -8.10 3.71 -11.43
C LEU A 313 -7.40 3.44 -12.75
N ALA A 314 -7.36 4.45 -13.62
CA ALA A 314 -6.78 4.36 -14.96
C ALA A 314 -7.26 3.17 -15.82
N GLY A 315 -8.44 2.59 -15.56
CA GLY A 315 -8.95 1.44 -16.32
C GLY A 315 -8.49 0.06 -15.81
N GLY A 316 -7.99 -0.02 -14.58
CA GLY A 316 -7.56 -1.26 -13.92
C GLY A 316 -8.67 -2.30 -13.69
N PRO A 317 -8.37 -3.41 -12.98
CA PRO A 317 -7.21 -3.60 -12.10
C PRO A 317 -5.88 -3.81 -12.84
N TYR A 318 -4.80 -3.48 -12.15
CA TYR A 318 -3.42 -3.67 -12.59
C TYR A 318 -2.71 -4.68 -11.67
N GLN A 319 -1.67 -5.27 -12.22
CA GLN A 319 -0.89 -6.31 -11.53
C GLN A 319 0.08 -5.71 -10.50
N ASN A 320 0.56 -4.49 -10.76
CA ASN A 320 1.49 -3.78 -9.92
C ASN A 320 1.41 -2.28 -10.17
N TYR A 321 2.10 -1.52 -9.33
CA TYR A 321 2.06 -0.07 -9.37
C TYR A 321 2.76 0.52 -10.59
N VAL A 322 3.78 -0.16 -11.13
CA VAL A 322 4.46 0.25 -12.38
C VAL A 322 3.50 0.25 -13.57
N ASN A 323 2.68 -0.80 -13.72
CA ASN A 323 1.66 -0.89 -14.77
C ASN A 323 0.52 0.14 -14.57
N LEU A 324 0.04 0.29 -13.33
CA LEU A 324 -0.96 1.31 -13.00
C LEU A 324 -0.45 2.72 -13.35
N LEU A 325 0.76 3.05 -12.91
CA LEU A 325 1.35 4.36 -13.13
C LEU A 325 1.65 4.60 -14.61
N SER A 326 2.08 3.59 -15.35
CA SER A 326 2.30 3.69 -16.79
C SER A 326 1.02 4.03 -17.53
N SER A 327 -0.09 3.37 -17.20
CA SER A 327 -1.40 3.69 -17.79
C SER A 327 -1.89 5.08 -17.36
N ALA A 328 -1.78 5.42 -16.07
CA ALA A 328 -2.25 6.71 -15.56
C ALA A 328 -1.47 7.91 -16.10
N THR A 329 -0.16 7.73 -16.33
CA THR A 329 0.72 8.80 -16.82
C THR A 329 0.84 8.83 -18.34
N GLU A 330 0.45 7.76 -19.03
CA GLU A 330 0.74 7.53 -20.45
C GLU A 330 2.26 7.67 -20.74
N ARG A 331 3.09 7.17 -19.83
CA ARG A 331 4.56 7.14 -19.98
C ARG A 331 5.11 5.73 -19.81
N LEU A 332 6.33 5.53 -20.29
CA LEU A 332 7.12 4.37 -19.91
C LEU A 332 7.45 4.48 -18.42
N VAL A 333 7.15 3.44 -17.66
CA VAL A 333 7.51 3.35 -16.23
C VAL A 333 8.32 2.10 -16.02
N ALA A 334 9.40 2.21 -15.24
CA ALA A 334 10.22 1.09 -14.84
C ALA A 334 10.36 1.01 -13.32
N GLY A 335 10.51 -0.20 -12.79
CA GLY A 335 10.80 -0.43 -11.37
C GLY A 335 11.38 -1.83 -11.14
N PRO A 336 12.18 -2.04 -10.08
CA PRO A 336 12.76 -3.33 -9.79
C PRO A 336 11.67 -4.36 -9.49
N ILE A 337 11.92 -5.61 -9.87
CA ILE A 337 11.09 -6.74 -9.43
C ILE A 337 11.65 -7.21 -8.09
N GLY A 338 10.90 -6.93 -7.03
CA GLY A 338 11.27 -7.18 -5.64
C GLY A 338 12.35 -6.25 -5.09
N SER A 339 12.89 -6.58 -3.91
CA SER A 339 13.73 -5.66 -3.13
C SER A 339 15.05 -5.30 -3.81
N SER A 340 15.34 -4.00 -3.88
CA SER A 340 16.61 -3.45 -4.38
C SER A 340 17.35 -2.66 -3.30
N SER A 341 18.68 -2.68 -3.38
CA SER A 341 19.53 -1.83 -2.55
C SER A 341 19.83 -0.52 -3.27
N ALA A 342 20.33 0.47 -2.51
CA ALA A 342 20.77 1.75 -3.05
C ALA A 342 21.77 1.62 -4.21
N GLU A 343 22.70 0.67 -4.11
CA GLU A 343 23.72 0.40 -5.13
C GLU A 343 23.12 -0.34 -6.32
N ASP A 344 22.16 -1.23 -6.07
CA ASP A 344 21.44 -1.95 -7.12
C ASP A 344 20.66 -0.98 -8.02
N ILE A 345 20.00 0.05 -7.47
CA ILE A 345 19.37 1.12 -8.28
C ILE A 345 20.39 1.75 -9.24
N VAL A 346 21.53 2.20 -8.70
CA VAL A 346 22.56 2.90 -9.49
C VAL A 346 23.07 1.99 -10.61
N ASN A 347 23.35 0.72 -10.28
CA ASN A 347 23.83 -0.26 -11.25
C ASN A 347 22.79 -0.57 -12.33
N ARG A 348 21.53 -0.73 -11.97
CA ARG A 348 20.43 -0.99 -12.91
C ARG A 348 20.20 0.17 -13.86
N ILE A 349 20.13 1.40 -13.33
CA ILE A 349 19.97 2.58 -14.17
C ILE A 349 21.19 2.74 -15.08
N THR A 350 22.40 2.54 -14.56
CA THR A 350 23.62 2.58 -15.38
C THR A 350 23.53 1.55 -16.50
N ALA A 351 23.23 0.29 -16.18
CA ALA A 351 23.12 -0.78 -17.17
C ALA A 351 22.00 -0.49 -18.20
N LEU A 352 20.85 0.00 -17.75
CA LEU A 352 19.71 0.35 -18.59
C LEU A 352 20.06 1.48 -19.58
N GLU A 353 20.71 2.55 -19.12
CA GLU A 353 21.13 3.67 -19.99
C GLU A 353 22.23 3.27 -20.98
N HIS A 354 23.03 2.24 -20.67
CA HIS A 354 23.97 1.61 -21.60
C HIS A 354 23.32 0.53 -22.49
N ASN A 355 22.00 0.46 -22.49
CA ASN A 355 21.21 -0.47 -23.29
C ASN A 355 21.51 -1.96 -23.00
N HIS A 356 21.94 -2.27 -21.78
CA HIS A 356 22.12 -3.65 -21.33
C HIS A 356 20.77 -4.26 -20.94
N GLU A 357 20.67 -5.56 -21.15
CA GLU A 357 19.54 -6.40 -20.77
C GLU A 357 19.25 -6.35 -19.26
N GLN A 358 17.97 -6.16 -18.90
CA GLN A 358 17.51 -6.12 -17.51
C GLN A 358 16.55 -7.29 -17.23
N ARG A 359 16.96 -8.24 -16.37
CA ARG A 359 16.14 -9.43 -16.02
C ARG A 359 15.22 -9.26 -14.81
N PHE A 360 15.50 -8.29 -13.94
CA PHE A 360 14.72 -8.02 -12.72
C PHE A 360 14.25 -6.57 -12.67
N LEU A 361 13.87 -6.05 -13.83
CA LEU A 361 13.32 -4.72 -13.98
C LEU A 361 12.00 -4.87 -14.75
N CYS A 362 10.90 -4.51 -14.11
CA CYS A 362 9.65 -4.36 -14.81
C CYS A 362 9.71 -3.08 -15.64
N MET A 363 9.33 -3.16 -16.91
CA MET A 363 9.10 -2.00 -17.76
C MET A 363 7.69 -2.09 -18.34
N ALA A 364 6.85 -1.10 -18.03
CA ALA A 364 5.50 -1.00 -18.52
C ALA A 364 5.38 0.16 -19.49
N THR A 365 4.89 -0.12 -20.69
CA THR A 365 4.39 0.89 -21.63
C THR A 365 2.91 1.17 -21.36
N PRO A 366 2.42 2.36 -21.74
CA PRO A 366 1.00 2.66 -21.65
C PRO A 366 0.21 1.61 -22.40
N SER A 367 -0.72 0.95 -21.72
CA SER A 367 -1.56 -0.08 -22.32
C SER A 367 -2.36 0.52 -23.48
N GLU A 368 -2.31 -0.05 -24.68
CA GLU A 368 -3.22 0.30 -25.79
C GLU A 368 -4.70 -0.06 -25.49
N GLN A 369 -5.00 -0.61 -24.31
CA GLN A 369 -6.30 -1.17 -23.93
C GLN A 369 -7.46 -0.16 -23.89
N LEU A 370 -7.22 1.14 -24.05
CA LEU A 370 -8.28 2.14 -24.19
C LEU A 370 -8.95 2.17 -25.58
N GLY A 371 -8.43 1.45 -26.58
CA GLY A 371 -9.04 1.37 -27.91
C GLY A 371 -10.04 0.22 -28.14
N ALA A 372 -10.04 -0.81 -27.29
CA ALA A 372 -10.73 -2.08 -27.58
C ALA A 372 -12.01 -2.35 -26.77
N LEU A 373 -12.31 -1.53 -25.76
CA LEU A 373 -13.49 -1.69 -24.89
C LEU A 373 -14.57 -0.60 -25.07
N SER A 374 -14.38 0.34 -26.01
CA SER A 374 -15.44 1.31 -26.39
C SER A 374 -16.25 0.89 -27.62
N ASN A 375 -15.94 -0.26 -28.24
CA ASN A 375 -16.62 -0.79 -29.43
C ASN A 375 -16.98 -2.28 -29.29
N ARG A 376 -17.55 -2.69 -28.14
CA ARG A 376 -18.31 -3.95 -28.04
C ARG A 376 -19.57 -3.77 -27.24
#